data_AF-A0A0A2A7I8-F1
#
_entry.id   AF-A0A0A2A7I8-F1
#
_cell.length_a   1.000
_cell.length_b   1.000
_cell.length_c   1.000
_cell.angle_alpha   90.00
_cell.angle_beta   90.00
_cell.angle_gamma   90.00
#
_symmetry.space_group_name_H-M   'P 1'
#
loop_
_entity.id
_entity.type
_entity.pdbx_description
1 polymer ?
#
loop_
_entity_poly.entity_id
_entity_poly.type
_entity_poly.pdbx_seq_one_letter_code
_entity_poly.pdbx_strand_id
1 'polypeptide(L)' 'MNETKSVEKEKIVAEKLNGRFAMIGFIALIGAYLTTGQIIPGFV' A
#
# COMPACT_ATOMS: atom_id res chain seq x y z
N MET A 1 -14.96 29.99 2.32
CA MET A 1 -14.46 28.73 2.93
C MET A 1 -15.34 27.55 2.54
N ASN A 2 -15.14 26.96 1.35
CA ASN A 2 -15.86 25.73 0.97
C ASN A 2 -14.94 24.68 0.31
N GLU A 3 -13.77 25.09 -0.18
CA GLU A 3 -12.82 24.23 -0.88
C GLU A 3 -12.03 23.31 0.08
N THR A 4 -11.71 23.78 1.29
CA THR A 4 -10.88 23.02 2.25
C THR A 4 -11.55 21.73 2.73
N LYS A 5 -12.89 21.71 2.84
CA LYS A 5 -13.65 20.51 3.28
C LYS A 5 -13.77 19.43 2.21
N SER A 6 -13.64 19.78 0.92
CA SER A 6 -13.64 18.81 -0.18
C SER A 6 -12.33 18.04 -0.22
N VAL A 7 -11.22 18.78 -0.17
CA VAL A 7 -9.86 18.23 -0.23
C VAL A 7 -9.60 17.24 0.91
N GLU A 8 -10.18 17.48 2.09
CA GLU A 8 -10.02 16.58 3.24
C GLU A 8 -10.71 15.22 3.03
N LYS A 9 -11.87 15.19 2.38
CA LYS A 9 -12.55 13.92 2.03
C LYS A 9 -11.76 13.12 0.99
N GLU A 10 -11.22 13.81 -0.01
CA GLU A 10 -10.39 13.18 -1.05
C GLU A 10 -9.09 12.61 -0.49
N LYS A 11 -8.46 13.30 0.48
CA LYS A 11 -7.29 12.79 1.20
C LYS A 11 -7.58 11.51 1.97
N ILE A 12 -8.69 11.44 2.71
CA ILE A 12 -9.09 10.23 3.45
C ILE A 12 -9.26 9.02 2.52
N VAL A 13 -9.84 9.24 1.34
CA VAL A 13 -9.98 8.18 0.32
C VAL A 13 -8.62 7.74 -0.21
N ALA A 14 -7.73 8.70 -0.50
CA ALA A 14 -6.36 8.42 -0.96
C ALA A 14 -5.55 7.65 0.11
N GLU A 15 -5.62 8.03 1.37
CA GLU A 15 -4.97 7.34 2.48
C GLU A 15 -5.47 5.90 2.64
N LYS A 16 -6.79 5.71 2.58
CA LYS A 16 -7.40 4.37 2.69
C LYS A 16 -7.00 3.47 1.51
N LEU A 17 -6.95 4.02 0.30
CA LEU A 17 -6.51 3.28 -0.88
C LEU A 17 -5.02 2.94 -0.79
N ASN A 18 -4.16 3.92 -0.49
CA ASN A 18 -2.72 3.71 -0.34
C ASN A 18 -2.40 2.70 0.77
N GLY A 19 -3.10 2.77 1.91
CA GLY A 19 -2.96 1.79 2.99
C GLY A 19 -3.32 0.37 2.57
N ARG A 20 -4.37 0.19 1.74
CA ARG A 20 -4.74 -1.13 1.19
C ARG A 20 -3.67 -1.68 0.25
N PHE A 21 -3.16 -0.87 -0.66
CA PHE A 21 -2.08 -1.28 -1.56
C PHE A 21 -0.80 -1.63 -0.80
N ALA A 22 -0.45 -0.86 0.23
CA ALA A 22 0.69 -1.15 1.08
C ALA A 22 0.55 -2.49 1.82
N MET A 23 -0.64 -2.81 2.35
CA MET A 23 -0.90 -4.11 2.98
C MET A 23 -0.78 -5.27 2.00
N ILE A 24 -1.29 -5.12 0.77
CA ILE A 24 -1.14 -6.14 -0.29
C ILE A 24 0.35 -6.35 -0.62
N GLY A 25 1.11 -5.27 -0.80
CA GLY A 25 2.55 -5.34 -1.06
C GLY A 25 3.32 -6.03 0.06
N PHE A 26 2.96 -5.77 1.32
CA PHE A 26 3.57 -6.43 2.47
C PHE A 26 3.28 -7.93 2.51
N ILE A 27 2.02 -8.33 2.31
CA ILE A 27 1.63 -9.75 2.26
C ILE A 27 2.32 -10.45 1.08
N ALA A 28 2.40 -9.80 -0.08
CA ALA A 28 3.10 -10.33 -1.23
C ALA A 28 4.60 -10.54 -0.94
N LEU A 29 5.24 -9.62 -0.21
CA LEU A 29 6.65 -9.73 0.16
C LEU A 29 6.89 -10.87 1.15
N ILE A 30 6.01 -11.05 2.14
CA ILE A 30 6.05 -12.21 3.04
C ILE A 30 5.84 -13.50 2.24
N GLY A 31 4.84 -13.55 1.37
CA GLY A 31 4.53 -14.71 0.55
C GLY A 31 5.71 -15.09 -0.35
N ALA A 32 6.38 -14.11 -0.95
CA ALA A 32 7.57 -14.32 -1.75
C ALA A 32 8.72 -14.90 -0.91
N TYR A 33 8.98 -14.36 0.28
CA TYR A 33 9.99 -14.91 1.19
C TYR A 33 9.68 -16.35 1.60
N LEU A 34 8.42 -16.66 1.93
CA LEU A 34 8.02 -18.01 2.35
C LEU A 34 8.09 -19.04 1.20
N THR A 35 7.81 -18.62 -0.04
CA THR A 35 7.76 -19.53 -1.20
C THR A 35 9.11 -19.69 -1.89
N THR A 36 9.93 -18.64 -1.94
CA THR A 36 11.21 -18.62 -2.68
C THR A 36 12.44 -18.56 -1.77
N GLY A 37 12.28 -18.25 -0.48
CA GLY A 37 13.39 -17.97 0.44
C GLY A 37 14.07 -16.63 0.21
N GLN A 38 13.63 -15.83 -0.77
CA GLN A 38 14.24 -14.55 -1.12
C GLN A 38 13.57 -13.40 -0.37
N ILE A 39 14.36 -12.58 0.32
CA ILE A 39 13.86 -11.38 1.02
C ILE A 39 13.33 -10.35 0.01
N ILE A 40 13.95 -10.30 -1.18
CA ILE A 40 13.51 -9.47 -2.31
C ILE A 40 13.37 -10.38 -3.54
N PRO A 41 12.15 -10.79 -3.90
CA PRO A 41 11.93 -11.56 -5.13
C PRO A 41 12.31 -10.71 -6.36
N GLY A 42 13.21 -11.22 -7.19
CA GLY A 42 13.56 -10.60 -8.48
C GLY A 42 14.70 -9.57 -8.47
N PHE A 43 15.36 -9.34 -7.34
CA PHE A 43 16.70 -8.75 -7.30
C PHE A 43 17.71 -9.90 -7.11
N VAL A 44 18.73 -9.98 -7.97
CA VAL A 44 19.73 -11.07 -7.97
C VAL A 44 20.52 -11.13 -6.67
#